data_AF-A0ABD2BZQ1-F1
#
_entry.id   AF-A0ABD2BZQ1-F1
#
_cell.length_a   1.000
_cell.length_b   1.000
_cell.length_c   1.000
_cell.angle_alpha   90.00
_cell.angle_beta   90.00
_cell.angle_gamma   90.00
#
_symmetry.space_group_name_H-M   'P 1'
#
loop_
_entity.id
_entity.type
_entity.pdbx_description
1 polymer ?
#
loop_
_entity_poly.entity_id
_entity_poly.type
_entity_poly.pdbx_seq_one_letter_code
_entity_poly.pdbx_strand_id
1 'polypeptide(L)'
;MTIFIGKVKYQYACRFNTGKMIRDYLMLLSWFCAAQGKIGKYAKRQIKSRIDDVVCRCRCRSYHELSVSGYFWHITDIHYDPKYGTQGNAGSVCWNTRNNIEGVPSRLDRKLAGQFGDYSCDTPWALIESAAQAMESKHDEGIEFVLWTGDALTRTAMSGELRLQYLQNLTDLLSRTFKAQFVFPALGHEDIGVSFEQLSLLWQQWLPQEAMDTYLRAGYYTIEQSSEKYLIVFLNTNLWMDLSENRMAHRTSGITVDSSQDPFGQWHWFESVLKKARKEDKAVFIVGHTPPGVDDRESGAATLNERHNAKYLQVVRQNADIIRGQFFGHWHSDTFRVIYSDTGNPVSWIMIAPSITPNTPGGGPNNPGLRLYEFETGTGQVLDYKQYYLDLMEANKQGLADWKIEYSLLDYYKLKEITAISLHDLADRFTQTRDNAFVRYYAANTVSLQREVESIWGCGGPLNGVCALHHYCTVTRLNVNLFKQCYASYAYPLASRGTSTTYRSLSLVHILLFLLLLFVNLLQNRSYMWVLHDSHIVFGVFKDKCEYRPTE
;
A
#
# COMPACT_ATOMS: atom_id res chain seq x y z
N MET A 1 18.24 -58.60 -24.29
CA MET A 1 18.76 -57.96 -25.50
C MET A 1 18.40 -56.49 -25.42
N THR A 2 19.40 -55.66 -25.13
CA THR A 2 19.25 -54.21 -24.94
C THR A 2 18.96 -53.55 -26.28
N ILE A 3 17.92 -52.72 -26.36
CA ILE A 3 17.69 -51.85 -27.52
C ILE A 3 17.63 -50.41 -26.99
N PHE A 4 18.65 -49.64 -27.35
CA PHE A 4 18.68 -48.19 -27.27
C PHE A 4 17.67 -47.61 -28.27
N ILE A 5 16.89 -46.60 -27.86
CA ILE A 5 16.20 -45.70 -28.79
C ILE A 5 16.60 -44.27 -28.42
N GLY A 6 17.28 -43.63 -29.38
CA GLY A 6 17.83 -42.29 -29.25
C GLY A 6 16.75 -41.20 -29.20
N LYS A 7 17.16 -40.07 -28.62
CA LYS A 7 16.41 -38.82 -28.64
C LYS A 7 16.34 -38.29 -30.08
N VAL A 8 15.12 -38.19 -30.62
CA VAL A 8 14.82 -37.31 -31.76
C VAL A 8 13.79 -36.29 -31.27
N LYS A 9 14.17 -35.01 -31.31
CA LYS A 9 13.25 -33.87 -31.10
C LYS A 9 12.36 -33.76 -32.33
N TYR A 10 11.06 -34.00 -32.17
CA TYR A 10 10.05 -33.49 -33.10
C TYR A 10 9.27 -32.39 -32.41
N GLN A 11 9.40 -31.19 -32.97
CA GLN A 11 8.63 -30.00 -32.66
C GLN A 11 7.40 -30.04 -33.59
N TYR A 12 6.27 -30.51 -33.09
CA TYR A 12 4.98 -30.35 -33.76
C TYR A 12 3.95 -29.86 -32.75
N ALA A 13 3.30 -28.75 -33.10
CA ALA A 13 2.18 -28.17 -32.39
C ALA A 13 1.06 -29.21 -32.25
N CYS A 14 0.72 -29.60 -31.02
CA CYS A 14 -0.41 -30.47 -30.74
C CYS A 14 -1.63 -29.64 -30.32
N ARG A 15 -2.43 -29.21 -31.30
CA ARG A 15 -3.88 -29.01 -31.10
C ARG A 15 -4.57 -30.37 -31.25
N PHE A 16 -4.44 -31.26 -30.27
CA PHE A 16 -5.27 -32.46 -30.21
C PHE A 16 -5.50 -32.89 -28.75
N ASN A 17 -6.71 -33.37 -28.47
CA ASN A 17 -7.21 -33.80 -27.18
C ASN A 17 -6.53 -35.13 -26.74
N THR A 18 -5.25 -35.05 -26.38
CA THR A 18 -4.33 -36.18 -26.11
C THR A 18 -4.78 -37.08 -24.96
N GLY A 19 -5.46 -36.54 -23.95
CA GLY A 19 -5.93 -37.31 -22.79
C GLY A 19 -7.00 -38.36 -23.13
N LYS A 20 -7.91 -38.05 -24.08
CA LYS A 20 -8.93 -38.99 -24.53
C LYS A 20 -8.32 -40.12 -25.36
N MET A 21 -7.41 -39.77 -26.26
CA MET A 21 -6.74 -40.73 -27.14
C MET A 21 -5.84 -41.72 -26.37
N ILE A 22 -5.10 -41.24 -25.36
CA ILE A 22 -4.26 -42.10 -24.50
C ILE A 22 -5.14 -43.03 -23.65
N ARG A 23 -6.24 -42.53 -23.08
CA ARG A 23 -7.19 -43.34 -22.32
C ARG A 23 -7.78 -44.45 -23.18
N ASP A 24 -8.22 -44.13 -24.40
CA ASP A 24 -8.84 -45.08 -25.31
C ASP A 24 -7.82 -46.14 -25.77
N TYR A 25 -6.58 -45.74 -26.05
CA TYR A 25 -5.48 -46.67 -26.42
C TYR A 25 -5.10 -47.62 -25.28
N LEU A 26 -4.95 -47.11 -24.05
CA LEU A 26 -4.62 -47.92 -22.87
C LEU A 26 -5.78 -48.85 -22.47
N MET A 27 -7.03 -48.39 -22.62
CA MET A 27 -8.21 -49.22 -22.44
C MET A 27 -8.27 -50.35 -23.48
N LEU A 28 -7.99 -50.07 -24.75
CA LEU A 28 -7.91 -51.07 -25.82
C LEU A 28 -6.83 -52.12 -25.56
N LEU A 29 -5.62 -51.72 -25.14
CA LEU A 29 -4.54 -52.64 -24.75
C LEU A 29 -4.93 -53.54 -23.56
N SER A 30 -5.61 -52.97 -22.56
CA SER A 30 -6.09 -53.74 -21.40
C SER A 30 -7.18 -54.76 -21.79
N TRP A 31 -8.02 -54.41 -22.76
CA TRP A 31 -9.02 -55.30 -23.35
C TRP A 31 -8.38 -56.41 -24.18
N PHE A 32 -7.38 -56.09 -24.99
CA PHE A 32 -6.66 -57.05 -25.82
C PHE A 32 -5.94 -58.11 -24.97
N CYS A 33 -5.25 -57.70 -23.91
CA CYS A 33 -4.62 -58.61 -22.96
C CYS A 33 -5.64 -59.49 -22.21
N ALA A 34 -6.85 -58.97 -21.97
CA ALA A 34 -7.92 -59.72 -21.33
C ALA A 34 -8.62 -60.72 -22.27
N ALA A 35 -8.79 -60.37 -23.55
CA ALA A 35 -9.32 -61.28 -24.56
C ALA A 35 -8.39 -62.48 -24.79
N GLN A 36 -7.08 -62.31 -24.56
CA GLN A 36 -6.08 -63.39 -24.56
C GLN A 36 -6.03 -64.18 -23.23
N GLY A 37 -6.96 -63.98 -22.29
CA GLY A 37 -7.05 -64.74 -21.04
C GLY A 37 -5.97 -64.42 -19.99
N LYS A 38 -5.13 -63.39 -20.20
CA LYS A 38 -3.96 -63.12 -19.34
C LYS A 38 -4.25 -62.27 -18.10
N ILE A 39 -5.47 -61.72 -17.93
CA ILE A 39 -5.78 -60.80 -16.82
C ILE A 39 -7.19 -61.06 -16.25
N GLY A 40 -7.27 -61.41 -14.96
CA GLY A 40 -8.52 -61.65 -14.22
C GLY A 40 -9.31 -60.37 -13.85
N LYS A 41 -10.60 -60.53 -13.46
CA LYS A 41 -11.53 -59.41 -13.18
C LYS A 41 -11.02 -58.40 -12.13
N TYR A 42 -10.28 -58.85 -11.12
CA TYR A 42 -9.74 -57.97 -10.07
C TYR A 42 -8.62 -57.05 -10.60
N ALA A 43 -7.69 -57.62 -11.38
CA ALA A 43 -6.61 -56.88 -12.01
C ALA A 43 -7.13 -55.85 -13.05
N LYS A 44 -8.26 -56.11 -13.72
CA LYS A 44 -8.93 -55.12 -14.59
C LYS A 44 -9.33 -53.84 -13.85
N ARG A 45 -9.87 -53.97 -12.62
CA ARG A 45 -10.29 -52.81 -11.83
C ARG A 45 -9.10 -51.96 -11.37
N GLN A 46 -8.00 -52.60 -10.96
CA GLN A 46 -6.78 -51.87 -10.59
C GLN A 46 -6.11 -51.18 -11.78
N ILE A 47 -6.07 -51.82 -12.96
CA ILE A 47 -5.52 -51.20 -14.18
C ILE A 47 -6.35 -49.99 -14.58
N LYS A 48 -7.69 -50.09 -14.57
CA LYS A 48 -8.58 -48.97 -14.86
C LYS A 48 -8.37 -47.81 -13.89
N SER A 49 -8.31 -48.09 -12.58
CA SER A 49 -8.03 -47.07 -11.55
C SER A 49 -6.68 -46.38 -11.75
N ARG A 50 -5.62 -47.12 -12.10
CA ARG A 50 -4.31 -46.53 -12.40
C ARG A 50 -4.28 -45.73 -13.70
N ILE A 51 -5.01 -46.16 -14.74
CA ILE A 51 -5.16 -45.39 -15.98
C ILE A 51 -5.92 -44.09 -15.69
N ASP A 52 -7.01 -44.14 -14.93
CA ASP A 52 -7.77 -42.95 -14.55
C ASP A 52 -6.90 -41.96 -13.75
N ASP A 53 -6.04 -42.46 -12.85
CA ASP A 53 -5.13 -41.65 -12.04
C ASP A 53 -3.96 -41.04 -12.86
N VAL A 54 -3.45 -41.76 -13.86
CA VAL A 54 -2.46 -41.24 -14.83
C VAL A 54 -3.09 -40.20 -15.76
N VAL A 55 -4.31 -40.45 -16.24
CA VAL A 55 -5.06 -39.49 -17.06
C VAL A 55 -5.39 -38.24 -16.25
N CYS A 56 -5.74 -38.38 -14.97
CA CYS A 56 -5.99 -37.26 -14.06
C CYS A 56 -4.70 -36.43 -13.87
N ARG A 57 -3.56 -37.08 -13.60
CA ARG A 57 -2.26 -36.41 -13.51
C ARG A 57 -1.84 -35.74 -14.82
N CYS A 58 -2.08 -36.35 -15.98
CA CYS A 58 -1.84 -35.72 -17.27
C CYS A 58 -2.80 -34.54 -17.54
N ARG A 59 -4.05 -34.60 -17.06
CA ARG A 59 -5.00 -33.49 -17.12
C ARG A 59 -4.57 -32.33 -16.22
N CYS A 60 -4.16 -32.61 -14.97
CA CYS A 60 -3.61 -31.61 -14.06
C CYS A 60 -2.33 -30.97 -14.63
N ARG A 61 -1.49 -31.74 -15.34
CA ARG A 61 -0.29 -31.21 -15.99
C ARG A 61 -0.57 -30.45 -17.31
N SER A 62 -1.76 -30.64 -17.89
CA SER A 62 -2.22 -29.97 -19.12
C SER A 62 -3.11 -28.74 -18.84
N TYR A 63 -3.54 -28.54 -17.60
CA TYR A 63 -4.36 -27.39 -17.16
C TYR A 63 -3.58 -26.37 -16.33
N HIS A 64 -2.26 -26.48 -16.27
CA HIS A 64 -1.46 -25.27 -16.14
C HIS A 64 -1.41 -24.64 -17.54
N GLU A 65 -2.40 -23.80 -17.85
CA GLU A 65 -2.08 -22.61 -18.64
C GLU A 65 -0.82 -22.03 -17.98
N LEU A 66 0.26 -21.87 -18.75
CA LEU A 66 1.43 -21.14 -18.28
C LEU A 66 0.89 -19.80 -17.78
N SER A 67 0.94 -19.55 -16.48
CA SER A 67 0.54 -18.27 -15.89
C SER A 67 1.42 -17.21 -16.54
N VAL A 68 0.84 -16.41 -17.42
CA VAL A 68 1.55 -15.30 -18.04
C VAL A 68 1.54 -14.18 -17.01
N SER A 69 2.72 -13.85 -16.48
CA SER A 69 2.88 -12.62 -15.70
C SER A 69 2.81 -11.43 -16.65
N GLY A 70 1.97 -10.46 -16.33
CA GLY A 70 1.96 -9.14 -16.93
C GLY A 70 2.37 -8.09 -15.89
N TYR A 71 2.54 -6.86 -16.35
CA TYR A 71 2.89 -5.75 -15.48
C TYR A 71 1.99 -4.55 -15.70
N PHE A 72 1.81 -3.73 -14.66
CA PHE A 72 1.18 -2.42 -14.80
C PHE A 72 1.85 -1.38 -13.92
N TRP A 73 1.96 -0.16 -14.46
CA TRP A 73 2.42 0.98 -13.68
C TRP A 73 1.29 1.53 -12.81
N HIS A 74 1.63 2.04 -11.64
CA HIS A 74 0.78 2.88 -10.82
C HIS A 74 1.54 4.18 -10.52
N ILE A 75 1.01 5.28 -11.03
CA ILE A 75 1.51 6.63 -10.82
C ILE A 75 0.41 7.50 -10.19
N THR A 76 0.80 8.48 -9.40
CA THR A 76 -0.15 9.33 -8.67
C THR A 76 0.49 10.65 -8.27
N ASP A 77 -0.35 11.65 -7.98
CA ASP A 77 0.04 12.89 -7.31
C ASP A 77 1.24 13.55 -8.04
N ILE A 78 1.02 13.84 -9.32
CA ILE A 78 2.02 14.47 -10.19
C ILE A 78 2.26 15.90 -9.72
N HIS A 79 1.19 16.63 -9.37
CA HIS A 79 1.21 18.04 -9.00
C HIS A 79 2.18 18.89 -9.85
N TYR A 80 1.97 18.90 -11.17
CA TYR A 80 2.77 19.74 -12.05
C TYR A 80 2.61 21.23 -11.69
N ASP A 81 3.73 21.90 -11.41
CA ASP A 81 3.81 23.35 -11.21
C ASP A 81 4.44 24.04 -12.45
N PRO A 82 3.62 24.69 -13.30
CA PRO A 82 4.10 25.39 -14.48
C PRO A 82 4.87 26.68 -14.16
N LYS A 83 4.82 27.17 -12.92
CA LYS A 83 5.55 28.37 -12.47
C LYS A 83 6.89 28.04 -11.83
N TYR A 84 7.19 26.75 -11.62
CA TYR A 84 8.48 26.31 -11.09
C TYR A 84 9.63 26.88 -11.93
N GLY A 85 10.68 27.33 -11.26
CA GLY A 85 11.93 27.61 -11.95
C GLY A 85 13.15 27.49 -11.05
N THR A 86 14.28 27.13 -11.67
CA THR A 86 15.57 26.95 -10.99
C THR A 86 16.13 28.24 -10.39
N GLN A 87 15.65 29.40 -10.86
CA GLN A 87 15.94 30.70 -10.26
C GLN A 87 14.96 31.08 -9.14
N GLY A 88 14.02 30.20 -8.80
CA GLY A 88 13.07 30.33 -7.71
C GLY A 88 13.73 30.25 -6.34
N ASN A 89 12.97 30.60 -5.29
CA ASN A 89 13.42 30.44 -3.91
C ASN A 89 12.91 29.09 -3.38
N ALA A 90 13.81 28.18 -3.03
CA ALA A 90 13.48 26.89 -2.44
C ALA A 90 12.93 27.00 -1.01
N GLY A 91 13.03 28.17 -0.37
CA GLY A 91 12.34 28.47 0.90
C GLY A 91 10.90 28.95 0.73
N SER A 92 10.36 28.96 -0.49
CA SER A 92 8.95 29.25 -0.80
C SER A 92 8.47 28.33 -1.93
N VAL A 93 7.49 28.74 -2.74
CA VAL A 93 6.87 27.94 -3.80
C VAL A 93 7.76 27.67 -5.04
N CYS A 94 9.08 27.91 -4.99
CA CYS A 94 10.01 27.74 -6.12
C CYS A 94 9.68 28.51 -7.41
N TRP A 95 8.86 29.57 -7.34
CA TRP A 95 8.53 30.35 -8.53
C TRP A 95 9.63 31.33 -8.90
N ASN A 96 9.84 31.52 -10.21
CA ASN A 96 10.72 32.55 -10.74
C ASN A 96 10.18 33.95 -10.38
N THR A 97 10.85 34.67 -9.48
CA THR A 97 10.47 36.02 -9.07
C THR A 97 11.06 37.14 -9.94
N ARG A 98 11.69 36.81 -11.08
CA ARG A 98 12.47 37.76 -11.90
C ARG A 98 11.65 38.79 -12.69
N ASN A 99 10.36 38.96 -12.40
CA ASN A 99 9.54 40.00 -13.02
C ASN A 99 9.16 41.17 -12.11
N ASN A 100 9.88 41.45 -11.02
CA ASN A 100 9.80 42.79 -10.41
C ASN A 100 11.03 43.13 -9.55
N ILE A 101 11.58 44.30 -9.87
CA ILE A 101 12.62 45.09 -9.18
C ILE A 101 14.08 44.80 -9.62
N GLU A 102 14.50 45.50 -10.67
CA GLU A 102 15.88 45.97 -10.78
C GLU A 102 16.26 46.71 -9.49
N GLY A 103 17.31 46.25 -8.79
CA GLY A 103 17.92 47.01 -7.69
C GLY A 103 17.71 46.50 -6.26
N VAL A 104 17.09 45.33 -6.02
CA VAL A 104 17.18 44.70 -4.69
C VAL A 104 18.48 43.89 -4.60
N PRO A 105 19.38 44.16 -3.64
CA PRO A 105 20.58 43.36 -3.46
C PRO A 105 20.18 41.90 -3.25
N SER A 106 20.81 41.02 -4.03
CA SER A 106 20.73 39.57 -3.87
C SER A 106 20.98 39.23 -2.40
N ARG A 107 19.94 38.81 -1.67
CA ARG A 107 20.15 38.24 -0.33
C ARG A 107 21.07 37.03 -0.52
N LEU A 108 22.23 37.04 0.15
CA LEU A 108 23.25 36.01 0.03
C LEU A 108 22.79 34.59 0.43
N ASP A 109 21.60 34.44 1.02
CA ASP A 109 21.04 33.17 1.52
C ASP A 109 19.91 32.57 0.63
N ARG A 110 19.88 32.85 -0.68
CA ARG A 110 18.87 32.24 -1.56
C ARG A 110 19.28 30.80 -1.92
N LYS A 111 18.71 29.80 -1.24
CA LYS A 111 18.74 28.41 -1.72
C LYS A 111 17.96 28.34 -3.04
N LEU A 112 18.67 28.10 -4.13
CA LEU A 112 18.08 27.95 -5.45
C LEU A 112 17.42 26.59 -5.59
N ALA A 113 16.32 26.55 -6.35
CA ALA A 113 15.60 25.32 -6.64
C ALA A 113 16.38 24.47 -7.67
N GLY A 114 16.37 23.15 -7.49
CA GLY A 114 17.05 22.23 -8.38
C GLY A 114 16.41 22.12 -9.77
N GLN A 115 17.08 21.48 -10.72
CA GLN A 115 16.49 21.24 -12.05
C GLN A 115 15.28 20.30 -11.98
N PHE A 116 15.37 19.25 -11.14
CA PHE A 116 14.36 18.21 -11.02
C PHE A 116 13.40 18.43 -9.86
N GLY A 117 13.52 19.54 -9.12
CA GLY A 117 12.61 19.83 -8.00
C GLY A 117 13.34 20.27 -6.74
N ASP A 118 12.55 20.62 -5.73
CA ASP A 118 12.97 20.78 -4.34
C ASP A 118 11.86 20.22 -3.45
N TYR A 119 12.21 19.64 -2.29
CA TYR A 119 11.25 19.04 -1.35
C TYR A 119 10.18 20.00 -0.81
N SER A 120 10.37 21.31 -0.97
CA SER A 120 9.37 22.32 -0.56
C SER A 120 8.40 22.71 -1.69
N CYS A 121 8.51 22.09 -2.87
CA CYS A 121 7.88 22.56 -4.09
C CYS A 121 7.25 21.45 -4.91
N ASP A 122 6.15 21.79 -5.56
CA ASP A 122 5.48 20.93 -6.53
C ASP A 122 6.35 20.71 -7.79
N THR A 123 5.94 19.74 -8.60
CA THR A 123 6.80 19.08 -9.59
C THR A 123 7.12 19.96 -10.80
N PRO A 124 8.41 20.19 -11.15
CA PRO A 124 8.75 20.81 -12.43
C PRO A 124 8.56 19.84 -13.60
N TRP A 125 8.34 20.40 -14.80
CA TRP A 125 8.21 19.61 -16.03
C TRP A 125 9.39 18.65 -16.26
N ALA A 126 10.62 19.06 -15.94
CA ALA A 126 11.81 18.22 -16.10
C ALA A 126 11.76 16.92 -15.28
N LEU A 127 11.15 16.94 -14.10
CA LEU A 127 10.95 15.73 -13.29
C LEU A 127 9.91 14.80 -13.93
N ILE A 128 8.82 15.37 -14.44
CA ILE A 128 7.74 14.64 -15.13
C ILE A 128 8.28 13.94 -16.38
N GLU A 129 9.07 14.66 -17.20
CA GLU A 129 9.72 14.08 -18.37
C GLU A 129 10.68 12.95 -18.00
N SER A 130 11.47 13.11 -16.92
CA SER A 130 12.36 12.06 -16.46
C SER A 130 11.61 10.81 -15.99
N ALA A 131 10.47 10.99 -15.31
CA ALA A 131 9.62 9.89 -14.87
C ALA A 131 9.01 9.15 -16.08
N ALA A 132 8.52 9.90 -17.07
CA ALA A 132 8.01 9.35 -18.32
C ALA A 132 9.08 8.54 -19.06
N GLN A 133 10.30 9.07 -19.19
CA GLN A 133 11.43 8.36 -19.81
C GLN A 133 11.81 7.10 -19.03
N ALA A 134 11.80 7.15 -17.69
CA ALA A 134 12.07 5.99 -16.85
C ALA A 134 11.03 4.88 -17.09
N MET A 135 9.75 5.21 -17.18
CA MET A 135 8.69 4.24 -17.50
C MET A 135 8.78 3.71 -18.94
N GLU A 136 9.07 4.58 -19.93
CA GLU A 136 9.26 4.19 -21.34
C GLU A 136 10.39 3.18 -21.51
N SER A 137 11.47 3.33 -20.74
CA SER A 137 12.62 2.39 -20.77
C SER A 137 12.24 0.95 -20.40
N LYS A 138 11.05 0.74 -19.82
CA LYS A 138 10.51 -0.55 -19.36
C LYS A 138 9.43 -1.12 -20.26
N HIS A 139 9.18 -0.52 -21.44
CA HIS A 139 8.08 -0.94 -22.30
C HIS A 139 8.15 -2.43 -22.72
N ASP A 140 9.37 -2.98 -22.87
CA ASP A 140 9.62 -4.38 -23.24
C ASP A 140 9.33 -5.39 -22.11
N GLU A 141 9.02 -4.93 -20.89
CA GLU A 141 8.75 -5.82 -19.74
C GLU A 141 7.34 -6.47 -19.80
N GLY A 142 6.52 -6.15 -20.81
CA GLY A 142 5.14 -6.66 -20.89
C GLY A 142 4.16 -5.83 -20.05
N ILE A 143 4.28 -4.50 -20.17
CA ILE A 143 3.34 -3.56 -19.54
C ILE A 143 2.00 -3.65 -20.27
N GLU A 144 0.94 -3.99 -19.54
CA GLU A 144 -0.44 -4.13 -20.04
C GLU A 144 -1.20 -2.79 -20.00
N PHE A 145 -1.04 -2.05 -18.90
CA PHE A 145 -1.71 -0.76 -18.69
C PHE A 145 -1.00 0.10 -17.63
N VAL A 146 -1.48 1.33 -17.48
CA VAL A 146 -1.02 2.28 -16.45
C VAL A 146 -2.23 2.75 -15.65
N LEU A 147 -2.16 2.65 -14.33
CA LEU A 147 -3.10 3.30 -13.42
C LEU A 147 -2.54 4.67 -13.06
N TRP A 148 -3.34 5.72 -13.31
CA TRP A 148 -3.00 7.07 -12.87
C TRP A 148 -4.05 7.56 -11.86
N THR A 149 -3.72 7.60 -10.58
CA THR A 149 -4.71 7.91 -9.53
C THR A 149 -4.86 9.40 -9.21
N GLY A 150 -4.74 10.27 -10.22
CA GLY A 150 -5.14 11.69 -10.12
C GLY A 150 -4.08 12.64 -9.58
N ASP A 151 -4.54 13.86 -9.24
CA ASP A 151 -3.77 15.01 -8.75
C ASP A 151 -2.66 15.42 -9.73
N ALA A 152 -3.11 15.83 -10.91
CA ALA A 152 -2.26 16.13 -12.05
C ALA A 152 -1.46 17.42 -11.89
N LEU A 153 -2.11 18.45 -11.35
CA LEU A 153 -1.59 19.82 -11.33
C LEU A 153 -1.49 20.34 -9.90
N THR A 154 -0.61 21.32 -9.69
CA THR A 154 -0.53 22.04 -8.41
C THR A 154 -1.87 22.64 -8.01
N ARG A 155 -2.09 22.77 -6.69
CA ARG A 155 -3.22 23.46 -6.05
C ARG A 155 -3.27 24.97 -6.28
N THR A 156 -2.26 25.52 -6.96
CA THR A 156 -2.15 26.95 -7.24
C THR A 156 -3.28 27.44 -8.14
N ALA A 157 -3.87 28.59 -7.78
CA ALA A 157 -4.91 29.23 -8.59
C ALA A 157 -4.43 29.54 -10.02
N MET A 158 -5.19 29.05 -11.00
CA MET A 158 -5.01 29.27 -12.43
C MET A 158 -6.39 29.32 -13.12
N SER A 159 -6.46 29.87 -14.33
CA SER A 159 -7.71 29.86 -15.12
C SER A 159 -8.02 28.43 -15.60
N GLY A 160 -9.30 28.14 -15.85
CA GLY A 160 -9.72 26.83 -16.36
C GLY A 160 -9.08 26.49 -17.71
N GLU A 161 -8.84 27.49 -18.56
CA GLU A 161 -8.20 27.32 -19.87
C GLU A 161 -6.73 26.90 -19.75
N LEU A 162 -5.97 27.60 -18.90
CA LEU A 162 -4.58 27.23 -18.62
C LEU A 162 -4.51 25.85 -17.98
N ARG A 163 -5.45 25.55 -17.08
CA ARG A 163 -5.53 24.26 -16.43
C ARG A 163 -5.76 23.13 -17.43
N LEU A 164 -6.73 23.29 -18.33
CA LEU A 164 -6.99 22.35 -19.40
C LEU A 164 -5.79 22.18 -20.34
N GLN A 165 -5.09 23.27 -20.66
CA GLN A 165 -3.88 23.23 -21.48
C GLN A 165 -2.77 22.40 -20.83
N TYR A 166 -2.51 22.57 -19.53
CA TYR A 166 -1.47 21.79 -18.84
C TYR A 166 -1.87 20.32 -18.66
N LEU A 167 -3.16 20.04 -18.45
CA LEU A 167 -3.68 18.66 -18.47
C LEU A 167 -3.51 18.01 -19.84
N GLN A 168 -3.76 18.75 -20.94
CA GLN A 168 -3.49 18.26 -22.29
C GLN A 168 -2.00 17.93 -22.47
N ASN A 169 -1.09 18.80 -22.02
CA ASN A 169 0.35 18.54 -22.11
C ASN A 169 0.76 17.25 -21.37
N LEU A 170 0.25 17.03 -20.17
CA LEU A 170 0.49 15.80 -19.41
C LEU A 170 -0.08 14.58 -20.15
N THR A 171 -1.31 14.70 -20.63
CA THR A 171 -1.99 13.66 -21.40
C THR A 171 -1.18 13.30 -22.66
N ASP A 172 -0.68 14.28 -23.40
CA ASP A 172 0.12 14.09 -24.62
C ASP A 172 1.50 13.49 -24.32
N LEU A 173 2.12 13.85 -23.20
CA LEU A 173 3.36 13.21 -22.76
C LEU A 173 3.12 11.73 -22.46
N LEU A 174 2.09 11.40 -21.68
CA LEU A 174 1.77 10.02 -21.32
C LEU A 174 1.35 9.20 -22.55
N SER A 175 0.56 9.75 -23.47
CA SER A 175 0.20 9.06 -24.73
C SER A 175 1.40 8.79 -25.64
N ARG A 176 2.41 9.68 -25.64
CA ARG A 176 3.67 9.44 -26.37
C ARG A 176 4.55 8.39 -25.70
N THR A 177 4.50 8.33 -24.37
CA THR A 177 5.25 7.38 -23.54
C THR A 177 4.66 5.97 -23.66
N PHE A 178 3.34 5.85 -23.65
CA PHE A 178 2.59 4.60 -23.65
C PHE A 178 1.80 4.43 -24.95
N LYS A 179 2.51 4.10 -26.04
CA LYS A 179 1.90 4.03 -27.39
C LYS A 179 0.99 2.81 -27.59
N ALA A 180 1.28 1.71 -26.92
CA ALA A 180 0.55 0.45 -27.04
C ALA A 180 -0.33 0.16 -25.81
N GLN A 181 0.00 0.80 -24.68
CA GLN A 181 -0.66 0.61 -23.40
C GLN A 181 -1.70 1.70 -23.15
N PHE A 182 -2.77 1.33 -22.46
CA PHE A 182 -3.79 2.29 -22.05
C PHE A 182 -3.44 2.91 -20.69
N VAL A 183 -3.64 4.23 -20.57
CA VAL A 183 -3.53 4.95 -19.30
C VAL A 183 -4.94 5.17 -18.75
N PHE A 184 -5.22 4.66 -17.56
CA PHE A 184 -6.53 4.73 -16.93
C PHE A 184 -6.49 5.71 -15.74
N PRO A 185 -7.02 6.93 -15.91
CA PRO A 185 -7.00 7.96 -14.87
C PRO A 185 -8.17 7.82 -13.87
N ALA A 186 -7.90 8.02 -12.59
CA ALA A 186 -8.89 8.42 -11.59
C ALA A 186 -8.74 9.93 -11.32
N LEU A 187 -9.82 10.56 -10.84
CA LEU A 187 -9.80 11.97 -10.47
C LEU A 187 -9.22 12.15 -9.07
N GLY A 188 -8.26 13.05 -8.95
CA GLY A 188 -7.77 13.53 -7.68
C GLY A 188 -8.55 14.71 -7.13
N HIS A 189 -8.34 15.02 -5.86
CA HIS A 189 -9.09 16.07 -5.17
C HIS A 189 -8.63 17.47 -5.61
N GLU A 190 -7.39 17.59 -6.11
CA GLU A 190 -6.86 18.81 -6.70
C GLU A 190 -7.18 18.94 -8.19
N ASP A 191 -7.78 17.93 -8.85
CA ASP A 191 -8.20 17.95 -10.27
C ASP A 191 -9.47 18.78 -10.52
N ILE A 192 -9.52 19.98 -9.92
CA ILE A 192 -10.66 20.91 -9.92
C ILE A 192 -10.67 21.85 -11.14
N GLY A 193 -11.75 22.61 -11.34
CA GLY A 193 -11.76 23.71 -12.31
C GLY A 193 -11.79 23.31 -13.79
N VAL A 194 -12.00 22.03 -14.08
CA VAL A 194 -12.23 21.47 -15.42
C VAL A 194 -13.44 20.53 -15.32
N SER A 195 -14.36 20.59 -16.28
CA SER A 195 -15.58 19.77 -16.24
C SER A 195 -15.33 18.33 -16.68
N PHE A 196 -16.23 17.40 -16.30
CA PHE A 196 -16.12 16.01 -16.75
C PHE A 196 -16.22 15.88 -18.27
N GLU A 197 -16.98 16.74 -18.95
CA GLU A 197 -17.03 16.80 -20.40
C GLU A 197 -15.65 17.17 -20.98
N GLN A 198 -15.00 18.20 -20.44
CA GLN A 198 -13.67 18.61 -20.90
C GLN A 198 -12.63 17.50 -20.68
N LEU A 199 -12.63 16.86 -19.50
CA LEU A 199 -11.73 15.75 -19.21
C LEU A 199 -12.02 14.51 -20.07
N SER A 200 -13.29 14.22 -20.37
CA SER A 200 -13.66 13.13 -21.26
C SER A 200 -13.10 13.33 -22.67
N LEU A 201 -13.08 14.57 -23.18
CA LEU A 201 -12.51 14.89 -24.49
C LEU A 201 -10.99 14.66 -24.52
N LEU A 202 -10.30 14.89 -23.40
CA LEU A 202 -8.87 14.60 -23.27
C LEU A 202 -8.60 13.08 -23.22
N TRP A 203 -9.41 12.35 -22.46
CA TRP A 203 -9.16 10.96 -22.11
C TRP A 203 -9.89 9.94 -23.00
N GLN A 204 -10.68 10.38 -23.98
CA GLN A 204 -11.33 9.50 -24.98
C GLN A 204 -10.36 8.68 -25.82
N GLN A 205 -9.10 9.09 -25.89
CA GLN A 205 -8.05 8.30 -26.51
C GLN A 205 -7.66 7.05 -25.71
N TRP A 206 -7.96 7.02 -24.40
CA TRP A 206 -7.62 5.90 -23.51
C TRP A 206 -8.84 5.12 -23.02
N LEU A 207 -9.98 5.79 -22.82
CA LEU A 207 -11.16 5.17 -22.26
C LEU A 207 -12.14 4.70 -23.36
N PRO A 208 -12.65 3.46 -23.28
CA PRO A 208 -13.67 2.98 -24.19
C PRO A 208 -14.99 3.73 -24.01
N GLN A 209 -15.87 3.69 -25.01
CA GLN A 209 -17.14 4.41 -25.00
C GLN A 209 -18.01 4.04 -23.80
N GLU A 210 -18.03 2.77 -23.41
CA GLU A 210 -18.80 2.28 -22.25
C GLU A 210 -18.31 2.89 -20.93
N ALA A 211 -17.01 3.17 -20.80
CA ALA A 211 -16.47 3.85 -19.63
C ALA A 211 -16.89 5.34 -19.60
N MET A 212 -16.96 5.97 -20.77
CA MET A 212 -17.33 7.38 -20.91
C MET A 212 -18.75 7.68 -20.43
N ASP A 213 -19.70 6.77 -20.62
CA ASP A 213 -21.09 6.96 -20.22
C ASP A 213 -21.27 7.09 -18.69
N THR A 214 -20.45 6.38 -17.90
CA THR A 214 -20.38 6.55 -16.44
C THR A 214 -19.49 7.73 -16.04
N TYR A 215 -18.38 7.92 -16.75
CA TYR A 215 -17.43 8.99 -16.46
C TYR A 215 -18.07 10.37 -16.57
N LEU A 216 -18.85 10.63 -17.62
CA LEU A 216 -19.55 11.89 -17.83
C LEU A 216 -20.57 12.21 -16.72
N ARG A 217 -21.08 11.20 -16.00
CA ARG A 217 -22.04 11.41 -14.91
C ARG A 217 -21.36 11.93 -13.65
N ALA A 218 -20.26 11.31 -13.24
CA ALA A 218 -19.61 11.66 -11.98
C ALA A 218 -18.14 11.21 -11.86
N GLY A 219 -17.44 10.99 -12.97
CA GLY A 219 -16.02 10.64 -12.99
C GLY A 219 -15.66 9.21 -12.56
N TYR A 220 -16.63 8.38 -12.19
CA TYR A 220 -16.43 6.95 -11.92
C TYR A 220 -16.72 6.11 -13.17
N TYR A 221 -16.04 4.97 -13.34
CA TYR A 221 -16.23 4.07 -14.48
C TYR A 221 -15.61 2.69 -14.25
N THR A 222 -15.79 1.77 -15.19
CA THR A 222 -15.11 0.47 -15.20
C THR A 222 -14.31 0.26 -16.47
N ILE A 223 -13.21 -0.47 -16.37
CA ILE A 223 -12.47 -1.02 -17.51
C ILE A 223 -12.58 -2.54 -17.47
N GLU A 224 -13.12 -3.09 -18.55
CA GLU A 224 -13.25 -4.52 -18.77
C GLU A 224 -12.49 -4.89 -20.05
N GLN A 225 -11.53 -5.81 -19.94
CA GLN A 225 -10.89 -6.39 -21.11
C GLN A 225 -11.53 -7.74 -21.41
N SER A 226 -12.02 -7.94 -22.64
CA SER A 226 -12.88 -9.07 -22.99
C SER A 226 -12.21 -10.45 -22.88
N SER A 227 -10.87 -10.50 -22.94
CA SER A 227 -10.07 -11.70 -22.77
C SER A 227 -9.75 -12.01 -21.30
N GLU A 228 -9.88 -11.04 -20.42
CA GLU A 228 -9.37 -11.10 -19.06
C GLU A 228 -10.46 -11.45 -18.04
N LYS A 229 -10.08 -12.15 -16.97
CA LYS A 229 -11.00 -12.52 -15.88
C LYS A 229 -11.02 -11.50 -14.74
N TYR A 230 -10.58 -10.27 -14.99
CA TYR A 230 -10.61 -9.20 -14.01
C TYR A 230 -11.30 -7.94 -14.55
N LEU A 231 -11.86 -7.17 -13.64
CA LEU A 231 -12.54 -5.90 -13.87
C LEU A 231 -11.84 -4.82 -13.03
N ILE A 232 -11.50 -3.69 -13.64
CA ILE A 232 -10.96 -2.55 -12.91
C ILE A 232 -12.07 -1.53 -12.68
N VAL A 233 -12.33 -1.18 -11.43
CA VAL A 233 -13.37 -0.23 -11.00
C VAL A 233 -12.70 1.06 -10.55
N PHE A 234 -12.94 2.14 -11.27
CA PHE A 234 -12.46 3.48 -10.95
C PHE A 234 -13.55 4.24 -10.18
N LEU A 235 -13.26 4.56 -8.93
CA LEU A 235 -14.11 5.32 -8.03
C LEU A 235 -13.70 6.79 -8.04
N ASN A 236 -14.69 7.69 -8.08
CA ASN A 236 -14.49 9.09 -7.76
C ASN A 236 -14.68 9.29 -6.25
N THR A 237 -13.62 9.05 -5.49
CA THR A 237 -13.62 9.17 -4.03
C THR A 237 -13.74 10.61 -3.53
N ASN A 238 -13.52 11.60 -4.40
CA ASN A 238 -13.73 13.01 -4.06
C ASN A 238 -15.18 13.28 -3.66
N LEU A 239 -16.12 12.52 -4.23
CA LEU A 239 -17.54 12.58 -3.88
C LEU A 239 -17.84 12.14 -2.43
N TRP A 240 -16.89 11.44 -1.79
CA TRP A 240 -17.03 10.91 -0.44
C TRP A 240 -16.24 11.69 0.61
N MET A 241 -15.51 12.72 0.20
CA MET A 241 -14.82 13.66 1.09
C MET A 241 -15.82 14.69 1.64
N ASP A 242 -15.45 15.37 2.74
CA ASP A 242 -16.32 16.40 3.32
C ASP A 242 -16.56 17.55 2.34
N LEU A 243 -17.80 18.07 2.30
CA LEU A 243 -18.23 19.09 1.32
C LEU A 243 -17.45 20.41 1.40
N SER A 244 -16.85 20.73 2.54
CA SER A 244 -15.94 21.88 2.68
C SER A 244 -14.60 21.69 1.98
N GLU A 245 -14.19 20.44 1.80
CA GLU A 245 -12.96 20.02 1.12
C GLU A 245 -13.23 19.61 -0.33
N ASN A 246 -14.46 19.18 -0.64
CA ASN A 246 -14.90 18.81 -1.98
C ASN A 246 -15.14 20.06 -2.85
N ARG A 247 -14.05 20.61 -3.37
CA ARG A 247 -14.04 21.69 -4.37
C ARG A 247 -14.53 21.25 -5.76
N MET A 248 -14.70 19.94 -5.96
CA MET A 248 -15.24 19.32 -7.17
C MET A 248 -16.77 19.36 -7.26
N ALA A 249 -17.46 19.89 -6.24
CA ALA A 249 -18.86 20.26 -6.39
C ALA A 249 -18.98 21.38 -7.43
N HIS A 250 -19.04 21.00 -8.70
CA HIS A 250 -19.82 21.72 -9.69
C HIS A 250 -21.13 22.06 -8.99
N ARG A 251 -21.37 23.35 -8.77
CA ARG A 251 -22.67 23.84 -8.37
C ARG A 251 -23.60 23.54 -9.54
N THR A 252 -24.06 22.30 -9.64
CA THR A 252 -25.19 21.92 -10.48
C THR A 252 -26.38 22.59 -9.84
N SER A 253 -26.63 23.82 -10.27
CA SER A 253 -27.82 24.60 -9.94
C SER A 253 -29.04 23.71 -10.10
N GLY A 254 -29.66 23.31 -8.99
CA GLY A 254 -31.03 22.82 -8.97
C GLY A 254 -31.29 21.32 -8.78
N ILE A 255 -30.29 20.45 -8.55
CA ILE A 255 -30.59 19.05 -8.21
C ILE A 255 -30.51 18.84 -6.69
N THR A 256 -31.68 18.73 -6.05
CA THR A 256 -31.86 18.19 -4.70
C THR A 256 -31.63 16.67 -4.72
N VAL A 257 -30.42 16.22 -5.06
CA VAL A 257 -30.02 14.85 -4.75
C VAL A 257 -29.78 14.82 -3.24
N ASP A 258 -30.25 13.79 -2.53
CA ASP A 258 -29.70 13.48 -1.21
C ASP A 258 -28.23 13.07 -1.39
N SER A 259 -27.39 14.09 -1.53
CA SER A 259 -25.96 13.99 -1.78
C SER A 259 -25.20 13.48 -0.56
N SER A 260 -25.88 13.22 0.56
CA SER A 260 -25.24 12.78 1.80
C SER A 260 -25.14 11.26 1.91
N GLN A 261 -26.02 10.50 1.24
CA GLN A 261 -26.05 9.04 1.35
C GLN A 261 -25.42 8.37 0.14
N ASP A 262 -25.83 8.77 -1.07
CA ASP A 262 -25.31 8.21 -2.32
C ASP A 262 -25.02 9.32 -3.36
N PRO A 263 -23.89 10.04 -3.19
CA PRO A 263 -23.51 11.10 -4.10
C PRO A 263 -23.43 10.60 -5.55
N PHE A 264 -24.25 11.19 -6.43
CA PHE A 264 -24.35 10.83 -7.86
C PHE A 264 -24.60 9.33 -8.14
N GLY A 265 -25.21 8.62 -7.18
CA GLY A 265 -25.56 7.20 -7.32
C GLY A 265 -24.34 6.25 -7.35
N GLN A 266 -23.15 6.72 -6.94
CA GLN A 266 -21.93 5.93 -7.03
C GLN A 266 -21.96 4.67 -6.15
N TRP A 267 -22.54 4.70 -4.95
CA TRP A 267 -22.68 3.51 -4.09
C TRP A 267 -23.59 2.47 -4.74
N HIS A 268 -24.77 2.88 -5.20
CA HIS A 268 -25.68 1.97 -5.88
C HIS A 268 -25.03 1.35 -7.13
N TRP A 269 -24.35 2.17 -7.93
CA TRP A 269 -23.61 1.72 -9.10
C TRP A 269 -22.50 0.73 -8.70
N PHE A 270 -21.66 1.07 -7.72
CA PHE A 270 -20.54 0.25 -7.30
C PHE A 270 -20.98 -1.12 -6.77
N GLU A 271 -21.99 -1.17 -5.91
CA GLU A 271 -22.55 -2.44 -5.43
C GLU A 271 -23.13 -3.27 -6.58
N SER A 272 -23.75 -2.64 -7.58
CA SER A 272 -24.26 -3.34 -8.77
C SER A 272 -23.13 -3.92 -9.64
N VAL A 273 -22.02 -3.20 -9.77
CA VAL A 273 -20.82 -3.64 -10.49
C VAL A 273 -20.19 -4.84 -9.79
N LEU A 274 -19.99 -4.78 -8.47
CA LEU A 274 -19.45 -5.91 -7.70
C LEU A 274 -20.35 -7.15 -7.78
N LYS A 275 -21.67 -6.97 -7.71
CA LYS A 275 -22.64 -8.06 -7.87
C LYS A 275 -22.56 -8.68 -9.26
N LYS A 276 -22.40 -7.86 -10.32
CA LYS A 276 -22.20 -8.34 -11.70
C LYS A 276 -20.89 -9.13 -11.81
N ALA A 277 -19.78 -8.58 -11.32
CA ALA A 277 -18.48 -9.23 -11.33
C ALA A 277 -18.52 -10.60 -10.65
N ARG A 278 -19.14 -10.70 -9.47
CA ARG A 278 -19.33 -11.99 -8.77
C ARG A 278 -20.14 -12.99 -9.60
N LYS A 279 -21.23 -12.54 -10.24
CA LYS A 279 -22.06 -13.42 -11.09
C LYS A 279 -21.28 -13.93 -12.31
N GLU A 280 -20.34 -13.14 -12.81
CA GLU A 280 -19.50 -13.45 -13.97
C GLU A 280 -18.16 -14.10 -13.61
N ASP A 281 -17.94 -14.44 -12.33
CA ASP A 281 -16.70 -15.05 -11.81
C ASP A 281 -15.45 -14.22 -12.14
N LYS A 282 -15.57 -12.89 -12.05
CA LYS A 282 -14.48 -11.94 -12.29
C LYS A 282 -13.83 -11.47 -10.99
N ALA A 283 -12.50 -11.41 -11.02
CA ALA A 283 -11.71 -10.67 -10.04
C ALA A 283 -11.92 -9.15 -10.20
N VAL A 284 -11.70 -8.39 -9.13
CA VAL A 284 -11.89 -6.94 -9.11
C VAL A 284 -10.65 -6.22 -8.60
N PHE A 285 -10.20 -5.22 -9.36
CA PHE A 285 -9.34 -4.17 -8.86
C PHE A 285 -10.17 -2.93 -8.56
N ILE A 286 -9.94 -2.31 -7.41
CA ILE A 286 -10.55 -1.03 -7.05
C ILE A 286 -9.48 0.05 -7.14
N VAL A 287 -9.77 1.12 -7.85
CA VAL A 287 -8.87 2.24 -8.05
C VAL A 287 -9.58 3.52 -7.66
N GLY A 288 -8.92 4.38 -6.90
CA GLY A 288 -9.42 5.70 -6.54
C GLY A 288 -8.26 6.60 -6.15
N HIS A 289 -8.54 7.86 -5.83
CA HIS A 289 -7.50 8.79 -5.41
C HIS A 289 -7.31 8.78 -3.89
N THR A 290 -8.31 9.28 -3.16
CA THR A 290 -8.31 9.35 -1.69
C THR A 290 -8.69 8.00 -1.07
N PRO A 291 -7.76 7.33 -0.37
CA PRO A 291 -8.04 6.04 0.27
C PRO A 291 -8.97 6.19 1.50
N PRO A 292 -9.68 5.11 1.89
CA PRO A 292 -10.30 5.05 3.21
C PRO A 292 -9.22 5.01 4.31
N GLY A 293 -9.58 5.44 5.51
CA GLY A 293 -8.67 5.42 6.66
C GLY A 293 -8.23 6.78 7.16
N VAL A 294 -7.05 6.76 7.78
CA VAL A 294 -6.44 7.91 8.45
C VAL A 294 -5.08 8.18 7.80
N ASP A 295 -4.77 9.46 7.66
CA ASP A 295 -3.46 9.99 7.25
C ASP A 295 -2.37 9.56 8.24
N ASP A 296 -1.40 8.77 7.76
CA ASP A 296 -0.33 8.20 8.59
C ASP A 296 0.85 9.15 8.84
N ARG A 297 0.83 10.34 8.24
CA ARG A 297 1.85 11.38 8.48
C ARG A 297 1.36 12.56 9.30
N GLU A 298 0.09 12.55 9.69
CA GLU A 298 -0.56 13.67 10.38
C GLU A 298 -0.40 15.00 9.61
N SER A 299 -0.36 14.92 8.27
CA SER A 299 -0.19 16.05 7.37
C SER A 299 -1.37 17.03 7.39
N GLY A 300 -2.54 16.55 7.83
CA GLY A 300 -3.80 17.26 7.71
C GLY A 300 -4.41 17.12 6.32
N ALA A 301 -3.94 16.16 5.51
CA ALA A 301 -4.56 15.82 4.25
C ALA A 301 -6.02 15.42 4.46
N ALA A 302 -6.86 15.83 3.52
CA ALA A 302 -8.28 15.54 3.53
C ALA A 302 -8.54 14.02 3.59
N THR A 303 -9.64 13.62 4.21
CA THR A 303 -10.00 12.20 4.36
C THR A 303 -11.44 11.96 3.92
N LEU A 304 -11.81 10.70 3.71
CA LEU A 304 -13.21 10.37 3.45
C LEU A 304 -14.05 10.72 4.67
N ASN A 305 -15.24 11.29 4.42
CA ASN A 305 -16.23 11.46 5.47
C ASN A 305 -16.50 10.11 6.14
N GLU A 306 -16.60 10.10 7.47
CA GLU A 306 -16.70 8.87 8.26
C GLU A 306 -17.86 7.95 7.83
N ARG A 307 -18.98 8.51 7.37
CA ARG A 307 -20.10 7.73 6.82
C ARG A 307 -19.67 6.91 5.60
N HIS A 308 -19.02 7.57 4.64
CA HIS A 308 -18.57 6.92 3.40
C HIS A 308 -17.37 6.02 3.64
N ASN A 309 -16.46 6.39 4.55
CA ASN A 309 -15.39 5.54 5.03
C ASN A 309 -15.94 4.22 5.61
N ALA A 310 -16.91 4.29 6.54
CA ALA A 310 -17.53 3.10 7.12
C ALA A 310 -18.27 2.25 6.07
N LYS A 311 -19.00 2.89 5.15
CA LYS A 311 -19.70 2.19 4.06
C LYS A 311 -18.73 1.50 3.11
N TYR A 312 -17.61 2.14 2.75
CA TYR A 312 -16.55 1.55 1.93
C TYR A 312 -16.03 0.27 2.56
N LEU A 313 -15.64 0.34 3.83
CA LEU A 313 -15.13 -0.82 4.57
C LEU A 313 -16.16 -1.96 4.62
N GLN A 314 -17.44 -1.63 4.82
CA GLN A 314 -18.52 -2.63 4.79
C GLN A 314 -18.65 -3.32 3.43
N VAL A 315 -18.70 -2.55 2.34
CA VAL A 315 -18.86 -3.09 0.98
C VAL A 315 -17.66 -3.94 0.60
N VAL A 316 -16.44 -3.50 0.90
CA VAL A 316 -15.23 -4.29 0.62
C VAL A 316 -15.21 -5.59 1.44
N ARG A 317 -15.55 -5.56 2.74
CA ARG A 317 -15.63 -6.78 3.55
C ARG A 317 -16.59 -7.82 2.96
N GLN A 318 -17.75 -7.39 2.47
CA GLN A 318 -18.77 -8.26 1.88
C GLN A 318 -18.37 -8.84 0.52
N ASN A 319 -17.34 -8.28 -0.13
CA ASN A 319 -16.88 -8.65 -1.47
C ASN A 319 -15.39 -9.00 -1.50
N ALA A 320 -14.77 -9.25 -0.35
CA ALA A 320 -13.34 -9.46 -0.23
C ALA A 320 -12.83 -10.71 -0.99
N ASP A 321 -13.71 -11.68 -1.24
CA ASP A 321 -13.44 -12.90 -2.01
C ASP A 321 -13.12 -12.65 -3.49
N ILE A 322 -13.68 -11.58 -4.09
CA ILE A 322 -13.46 -11.24 -5.50
C ILE A 322 -12.47 -10.09 -5.69
N ILE A 323 -12.17 -9.31 -4.64
CA ILE A 323 -11.26 -8.17 -4.73
C ILE A 323 -9.81 -8.66 -4.65
N ARG A 324 -9.03 -8.44 -5.72
CA ARG A 324 -7.63 -8.88 -5.83
C ARG A 324 -6.61 -7.77 -5.64
N GLY A 325 -7.05 -6.52 -5.54
CA GLY A 325 -6.18 -5.38 -5.25
C GLY A 325 -6.97 -4.08 -5.16
N GLN A 326 -6.45 -3.15 -4.36
CA GLN A 326 -7.01 -1.80 -4.23
C GLN A 326 -5.85 -0.79 -4.28
N PHE A 327 -5.95 0.22 -5.14
CA PHE A 327 -4.84 1.10 -5.49
C PHE A 327 -5.23 2.57 -5.38
N PHE A 328 -4.51 3.31 -4.53
CA PHE A 328 -4.80 4.71 -4.19
C PHE A 328 -3.52 5.57 -4.12
N GLY A 329 -3.69 6.88 -3.99
CA GLY A 329 -2.61 7.86 -3.83
C GLY A 329 -2.88 8.82 -2.68
N HIS A 330 -2.86 10.12 -2.95
CA HIS A 330 -3.31 11.24 -2.09
C HIS A 330 -2.41 11.57 -0.89
N TRP A 331 -1.88 10.58 -0.17
CA TRP A 331 -1.01 10.83 0.99
C TRP A 331 0.46 10.99 0.66
N HIS A 332 0.83 10.82 -0.62
CA HIS A 332 2.19 10.95 -1.15
C HIS A 332 3.22 9.98 -0.52
N SER A 333 2.78 9.10 0.37
CA SER A 333 3.60 8.18 1.14
C SER A 333 3.47 6.76 0.58
N ASP A 334 4.57 5.99 0.67
CA ASP A 334 4.50 4.55 0.43
C ASP A 334 3.88 3.87 1.65
N THR A 335 2.65 3.38 1.50
CA THR A 335 1.97 2.73 2.59
C THR A 335 0.92 1.72 2.12
N PHE A 336 0.40 0.94 3.06
CA PHE A 336 -0.65 -0.02 2.81
C PHE A 336 -1.69 0.02 3.93
N ARG A 337 -2.85 -0.61 3.72
CA ARG A 337 -3.88 -0.77 4.74
C ARG A 337 -4.42 -2.18 4.73
N VAL A 338 -4.84 -2.66 5.90
CA VAL A 338 -5.47 -3.97 6.07
C VAL A 338 -6.93 -3.79 6.48
N ILE A 339 -7.84 -4.47 5.76
CA ILE A 339 -9.27 -4.53 6.08
C ILE A 339 -9.57 -5.86 6.73
N TYR A 340 -10.25 -5.82 7.86
CA TYR A 340 -10.61 -6.99 8.67
C TYR A 340 -12.10 -7.30 8.54
N SER A 341 -12.48 -8.58 8.67
CA SER A 341 -13.86 -9.02 8.84
C SER A 341 -14.43 -8.56 10.18
N ASP A 342 -15.74 -8.71 10.37
CA ASP A 342 -16.38 -8.43 11.67
C ASP A 342 -15.92 -9.39 12.79
N THR A 343 -15.33 -10.53 12.44
CA THR A 343 -14.69 -11.47 13.37
C THR A 343 -13.22 -11.15 13.63
N GLY A 344 -12.66 -10.10 13.03
CA GLY A 344 -11.28 -9.66 13.24
C GLY A 344 -10.22 -10.35 12.38
N ASN A 345 -10.60 -11.11 11.35
CA ASN A 345 -9.63 -11.74 10.44
C ASN A 345 -9.25 -10.77 9.31
N PRO A 346 -7.98 -10.66 8.89
CA PRO A 346 -7.62 -9.92 7.68
C PRO A 346 -8.30 -10.52 6.44
N VAL A 347 -9.04 -9.71 5.68
CA VAL A 347 -9.79 -10.17 4.50
C VAL A 347 -9.45 -9.44 3.22
N SER A 348 -8.98 -8.20 3.28
CA SER A 348 -8.58 -7.42 2.10
C SER A 348 -7.48 -6.44 2.44
N TRP A 349 -6.84 -5.87 1.43
CA TRP A 349 -5.72 -4.94 1.55
C TRP A 349 -5.80 -3.81 0.54
N ILE A 350 -5.13 -2.71 0.86
CA ILE A 350 -5.01 -1.51 0.02
C ILE A 350 -3.53 -1.18 -0.11
N MET A 351 -3.08 -0.86 -1.32
CA MET A 351 -1.77 -0.27 -1.58
C MET A 351 -1.94 1.20 -1.94
N ILE A 352 -1.17 2.05 -1.27
CA ILE A 352 -1.11 3.48 -1.53
C ILE A 352 0.28 3.76 -2.09
N ALA A 353 0.33 4.35 -3.27
CA ALA A 353 1.58 4.68 -3.94
C ALA A 353 2.08 6.06 -3.48
N PRO A 354 3.42 6.24 -3.36
CA PRO A 354 3.98 7.56 -3.15
C PRO A 354 3.80 8.44 -4.39
N SER A 355 3.90 9.75 -4.19
CA SER A 355 3.74 10.74 -5.25
C SER A 355 4.98 10.87 -6.15
N ILE A 356 4.77 11.41 -7.35
CA ILE A 356 5.88 11.96 -8.16
C ILE A 356 6.34 13.30 -7.57
N THR A 357 5.42 14.12 -7.04
CA THR A 357 5.84 15.35 -6.36
C THR A 357 6.67 15.05 -5.13
N PRO A 358 7.79 15.75 -4.91
CA PRO A 358 8.57 15.60 -3.68
C PRO A 358 7.96 16.38 -2.50
N ASN A 359 6.99 17.26 -2.78
CA ASN A 359 6.35 18.10 -1.79
C ASN A 359 5.09 17.44 -1.21
N THR A 360 5.08 17.34 0.12
CA THR A 360 3.95 16.80 0.88
C THR A 360 3.67 17.76 2.03
N PRO A 361 2.81 18.77 1.80
CA PRO A 361 2.53 19.82 2.78
C PRO A 361 2.04 19.22 4.10
N GLY A 362 2.69 19.60 5.21
CA GLY A 362 2.31 19.17 6.56
C GLY A 362 2.81 17.78 6.97
N GLY A 363 3.00 16.85 6.02
CA GLY A 363 3.39 15.45 6.30
C GLY A 363 4.90 15.17 6.23
N GLY A 364 5.68 16.14 5.75
CA GLY A 364 7.10 15.95 5.44
C GLY A 364 7.30 15.34 4.05
N PRO A 365 8.38 15.71 3.35
CA PRO A 365 8.56 15.40 1.94
C PRO A 365 8.85 13.91 1.68
N ASN A 366 8.90 13.55 0.41
CA ASN A 366 9.37 12.26 -0.08
C ASN A 366 10.25 12.46 -1.31
N ASN A 367 11.04 11.44 -1.66
CA ASN A 367 11.57 11.41 -3.03
C ASN A 367 10.42 11.11 -4.01
N PRO A 368 10.54 11.57 -5.28
CA PRO A 368 9.65 11.15 -6.35
C PRO A 368 9.64 9.63 -6.51
N GLY A 369 8.43 9.03 -6.58
CA GLY A 369 8.23 7.59 -6.67
C GLY A 369 7.40 7.14 -7.87
N LEU A 370 7.66 5.92 -8.35
CA LEU A 370 6.87 5.21 -9.37
C LEU A 370 6.74 3.75 -8.96
N ARG A 371 5.59 3.11 -9.17
CA ARG A 371 5.39 1.70 -8.77
C ARG A 371 5.03 0.82 -9.95
N LEU A 372 5.73 -0.29 -10.11
CA LEU A 372 5.49 -1.31 -11.13
C LEU A 372 5.01 -2.60 -10.47
N TYR A 373 3.76 -2.98 -10.70
CA TYR A 373 3.20 -4.23 -10.20
C TYR A 373 3.45 -5.37 -11.17
N GLU A 374 3.72 -6.56 -10.64
CA GLU A 374 3.65 -7.83 -11.35
C GLU A 374 2.35 -8.53 -10.97
N PHE A 375 1.62 -9.05 -11.96
CA PHE A 375 0.36 -9.76 -11.71
C PHE A 375 0.13 -10.88 -12.72
N GLU A 376 -0.70 -11.85 -12.36
CA GLU A 376 -1.15 -12.90 -13.27
C GLU A 376 -2.32 -12.37 -14.11
N THR A 377 -2.12 -12.19 -15.42
CA THR A 377 -3.12 -11.59 -16.32
C THR A 377 -4.43 -12.36 -16.32
N GLY A 378 -4.35 -13.70 -16.39
CA GLY A 378 -5.52 -14.57 -16.44
C GLY A 378 -6.42 -14.58 -15.18
N THR A 379 -5.94 -14.12 -14.02
CA THR A 379 -6.72 -14.10 -12.77
C THR A 379 -6.80 -12.75 -12.08
N GLY A 380 -5.98 -11.79 -12.49
CA GLY A 380 -5.81 -10.52 -11.77
C GLY A 380 -5.07 -10.67 -10.44
N GLN A 381 -4.44 -11.80 -10.14
CA GLN A 381 -3.71 -11.94 -8.86
C GLN A 381 -2.43 -11.11 -8.87
N VAL A 382 -2.31 -10.14 -7.97
CA VAL A 382 -1.07 -9.39 -7.76
C VAL A 382 -0.03 -10.29 -7.11
N LEU A 383 1.17 -10.32 -7.68
CA LEU A 383 2.26 -11.22 -7.29
C LEU A 383 3.33 -10.48 -6.47
N ASP A 384 3.80 -9.34 -6.95
CA ASP A 384 4.76 -8.46 -6.27
C ASP A 384 4.62 -7.02 -6.80
N TYR A 385 5.36 -6.07 -6.23
CA TYR A 385 5.66 -4.81 -6.89
C TYR A 385 7.11 -4.38 -6.69
N LYS A 386 7.63 -3.64 -7.67
CA LYS A 386 8.89 -2.90 -7.56
C LYS A 386 8.56 -1.42 -7.37
N GLN A 387 9.02 -0.86 -6.27
CA GLN A 387 9.02 0.58 -6.06
C GLN A 387 10.28 1.15 -6.71
N TYR A 388 10.10 2.14 -7.58
CA TYR A 388 11.16 2.95 -8.14
C TYR A 388 11.14 4.32 -7.48
N TYR A 389 12.31 4.94 -7.41
CA TYR A 389 12.44 6.30 -6.90
C TYR A 389 13.56 7.05 -7.59
N LEU A 390 13.51 8.37 -7.45
CA LEU A 390 14.60 9.27 -7.81
C LEU A 390 15.18 9.88 -6.53
N ASP A 391 16.47 9.66 -6.24
CA ASP A 391 17.15 10.47 -5.21
C ASP A 391 17.23 11.91 -5.72
N LEU A 392 16.32 12.76 -5.26
CA LEU A 392 16.16 14.11 -5.77
C LEU A 392 17.39 14.98 -5.49
N MET A 393 18.06 14.74 -4.36
CA MET A 393 19.25 15.50 -4.00
C MET A 393 20.40 15.15 -4.93
N GLU A 394 20.65 13.85 -5.15
CA GLU A 394 21.71 13.41 -6.03
C GLU A 394 21.42 13.76 -7.50
N ALA A 395 20.16 13.65 -7.93
CA ALA A 395 19.75 14.04 -9.29
C ALA A 395 20.03 15.52 -9.56
N ASN A 396 19.70 16.40 -8.61
CA ASN A 396 19.98 17.83 -8.72
C ASN A 396 21.47 18.16 -8.66
N LYS A 397 22.25 17.41 -7.86
CA LYS A 397 23.69 17.59 -7.76
C LYS A 397 24.43 17.14 -9.03
N GLN A 398 23.99 16.06 -9.65
CA GLN A 398 24.59 15.52 -10.88
C GLN A 398 24.05 16.17 -12.16
N GLY A 399 22.86 16.78 -12.11
CA GLY A 399 22.15 17.23 -13.30
C GLY A 399 21.60 16.07 -14.15
N LEU A 400 21.43 14.88 -13.55
CA LEU A 400 20.95 13.66 -14.21
C LEU A 400 19.90 12.97 -13.35
N ALA A 401 18.71 12.72 -13.93
CA ALA A 401 17.65 11.98 -13.25
C ALA A 401 17.82 10.46 -13.42
N ASP A 402 18.55 9.84 -12.50
CA ASP A 402 18.82 8.39 -12.48
C ASP A 402 17.80 7.66 -11.58
N TRP A 403 16.69 7.22 -12.19
CA TRP A 403 15.62 6.47 -11.53
C TRP A 403 16.07 5.04 -11.20
N LYS A 404 15.93 4.64 -9.93
CA LYS A 404 16.41 3.36 -9.41
C LYS A 404 15.29 2.55 -8.80
N ILE A 405 15.47 1.23 -8.78
CA ILE A 405 14.65 0.37 -7.92
C ILE A 405 15.00 0.70 -6.48
N GLU A 406 14.01 1.14 -5.71
CA GLU A 406 14.11 1.28 -4.28
C GLU A 406 14.07 -0.11 -3.63
N TYR A 407 13.00 -0.87 -3.90
CA TYR A 407 12.82 -2.22 -3.38
C TYR A 407 11.76 -3.03 -4.16
N SER A 408 11.78 -4.36 -3.99
CA SER A 408 10.64 -5.25 -4.29
C SER A 408 9.96 -5.63 -2.97
N LEU A 409 8.63 -5.55 -2.90
CA LEU A 409 7.89 -5.71 -1.64
C LEU A 409 8.20 -7.05 -0.97
N LEU A 410 8.07 -8.15 -1.71
CA LEU A 410 8.27 -9.50 -1.16
C LEU A 410 9.69 -9.68 -0.62
N ASP A 411 10.71 -9.29 -1.38
CA ASP A 411 12.10 -9.45 -0.93
C ASP A 411 12.45 -8.52 0.23
N TYR A 412 12.00 -7.26 0.19
CA TYR A 412 12.37 -6.24 1.17
C TYR A 412 11.83 -6.55 2.57
N TYR A 413 10.57 -6.99 2.64
CA TYR A 413 9.90 -7.36 3.89
C TYR A 413 9.97 -8.85 4.24
N LYS A 414 10.55 -9.67 3.35
CA LYS A 414 10.64 -11.14 3.46
C LYS A 414 9.26 -11.80 3.54
N LEU A 415 8.35 -11.34 2.69
CA LEU A 415 7.01 -11.90 2.50
C LEU A 415 7.04 -12.99 1.43
N LYS A 416 6.13 -13.95 1.51
CA LYS A 416 5.99 -15.00 0.49
C LYS A 416 5.02 -14.61 -0.63
N GLU A 417 4.04 -13.79 -0.30
CA GLU A 417 2.94 -13.40 -1.17
C GLU A 417 2.28 -12.11 -0.64
N ILE A 418 1.50 -11.45 -1.49
CA ILE A 418 0.70 -10.28 -1.10
C ILE A 418 -0.70 -10.76 -0.71
N THR A 419 -0.89 -10.99 0.58
CA THR A 419 -2.20 -11.33 1.17
C THR A 419 -2.52 -10.44 2.37
N ALA A 420 -3.80 -10.30 2.70
CA ALA A 420 -4.22 -9.52 3.87
C ALA A 420 -3.58 -10.06 5.17
N ILE A 421 -3.36 -11.37 5.24
CA ILE A 421 -2.65 -12.02 6.36
C ILE A 421 -1.18 -11.63 6.37
N SER A 422 -0.46 -11.78 5.25
CA SER A 422 0.97 -11.43 5.18
C SER A 422 1.24 -9.95 5.51
N LEU A 423 0.34 -9.05 5.07
CA LEU A 423 0.43 -7.63 5.37
C LEU A 423 0.05 -7.30 6.83
N HIS A 424 -0.89 -8.02 7.43
CA HIS A 424 -1.15 -7.92 8.86
C HIS A 424 0.07 -8.38 9.68
N ASP A 425 0.67 -9.51 9.33
CA ASP A 425 1.87 -10.02 9.98
C ASP A 425 3.04 -9.04 9.86
N LEU A 426 3.18 -8.36 8.72
CA LEU A 426 4.13 -7.26 8.55
C LEU A 426 3.83 -6.09 9.51
N ALA A 427 2.57 -5.66 9.60
CA ALA A 427 2.18 -4.58 10.50
C ALA A 427 2.45 -4.93 11.97
N ASP A 428 2.16 -6.17 12.39
CA ASP A 428 2.44 -6.64 13.76
C ASP A 428 3.92 -6.54 14.12
N ARG A 429 4.82 -6.78 13.14
CA ARG A 429 6.27 -6.63 13.32
C ARG A 429 6.70 -5.19 13.60
N PHE A 430 5.89 -4.18 13.28
CA PHE A 430 6.25 -2.78 13.58
C PHE A 430 6.38 -2.52 15.07
N THR A 431 5.58 -3.24 15.88
CA THR A 431 5.54 -3.06 17.33
C THR A 431 6.56 -3.94 18.07
N GLN A 432 7.32 -4.77 17.35
CA GLN A 432 8.28 -5.71 17.93
C GLN A 432 9.66 -5.07 18.09
N THR A 433 10.13 -4.98 19.34
CA THR A 433 11.41 -4.31 19.68
C THR A 433 12.67 -4.92 19.08
N ARG A 434 12.62 -6.17 18.59
CA ARG A 434 13.77 -6.88 17.99
C ARG A 434 13.70 -6.98 16.47
N ASP A 435 12.68 -6.38 15.85
CA ASP A 435 12.50 -6.39 14.40
C ASP A 435 12.74 -4.99 13.83
N ASN A 436 13.46 -4.91 12.71
CA ASN A 436 13.72 -3.67 11.99
C ASN A 436 12.64 -3.38 10.94
N ALA A 437 11.53 -4.13 10.92
CA ALA A 437 10.43 -3.96 9.98
C ALA A 437 9.90 -2.52 9.96
N PHE A 438 9.69 -1.90 11.11
CA PHE A 438 9.21 -0.51 11.15
C PHE A 438 10.24 0.47 10.59
N VAL A 439 11.53 0.29 10.89
CA VAL A 439 12.60 1.15 10.34
C VAL A 439 12.63 1.06 8.82
N ARG A 440 12.50 -0.16 8.27
CA ARG A 440 12.42 -0.40 6.82
C ARG A 440 11.17 0.21 6.20
N TYR A 441 10.02 0.03 6.87
CA TYR A 441 8.74 0.58 6.45
C TYR A 441 8.75 2.11 6.43
N TYR A 442 9.28 2.73 7.47
CA TYR A 442 9.34 4.19 7.56
C TYR A 442 10.29 4.80 6.51
N ALA A 443 11.40 4.12 6.21
CA ALA A 443 12.28 4.51 5.11
C ALA A 443 11.57 4.41 3.75
N ALA A 444 10.84 3.32 3.49
CA ALA A 444 10.03 3.18 2.28
C ALA A 444 8.91 4.23 2.23
N ASN A 445 8.25 4.50 3.36
CA ASN A 445 7.17 5.47 3.47
C ASN A 445 7.59 6.82 2.90
N THR A 446 8.79 7.30 3.26
CA THR A 446 9.41 8.55 2.78
C THR A 446 10.17 8.40 1.46
N VAL A 447 10.09 7.23 0.82
CA VAL A 447 10.74 6.91 -0.44
C VAL A 447 12.27 7.09 -0.33
N SER A 448 12.84 6.45 0.68
CA SER A 448 14.28 6.46 0.97
C SER A 448 14.87 7.87 1.08
N LEU A 449 14.13 8.78 1.71
CA LEU A 449 14.60 10.14 1.97
C LEU A 449 15.84 10.11 2.89
N GLN A 450 16.84 10.94 2.59
CA GLN A 450 18.05 11.01 3.41
C GLN A 450 17.75 11.59 4.81
N ARG A 451 18.40 11.03 5.84
CA ARG A 451 18.16 11.37 7.25
C ARG A 451 18.35 12.84 7.58
N GLU A 452 19.27 13.53 6.91
CA GLU A 452 19.50 14.97 7.11
C GLU A 452 18.30 15.81 6.66
N VAL A 453 17.56 15.36 5.64
CA VAL A 453 16.32 15.98 5.17
C VAL A 453 15.11 15.53 6.01
N GLU A 454 15.21 14.31 6.55
CA GLU A 454 14.19 13.67 7.38
C GLU A 454 13.96 14.34 8.74
N SER A 455 14.85 15.24 9.21
CA SER A 455 14.93 15.65 10.62
C SER A 455 13.58 16.06 11.25
N ILE A 456 12.91 15.05 11.81
CA ILE A 456 11.68 15.04 12.62
C ILE A 456 10.42 15.56 11.91
N TRP A 457 9.95 14.83 10.89
CA TRP A 457 8.58 14.96 10.36
C TRP A 457 7.64 13.88 10.95
N GLY A 458 6.35 14.21 11.08
CA GLY A 458 5.31 13.31 11.60
C GLY A 458 5.53 12.88 13.06
N CYS A 459 5.26 11.60 13.36
CA CYS A 459 5.23 11.05 14.72
C CYS A 459 6.59 10.88 15.43
N GLY A 460 7.68 11.44 14.89
CA GLY A 460 9.00 11.46 15.52
C GLY A 460 9.99 10.40 15.04
N GLY A 461 9.78 9.82 13.86
CA GLY A 461 10.78 9.03 13.13
C GLY A 461 10.82 7.51 13.42
N PRO A 462 11.71 6.78 12.72
CA PRO A 462 11.71 5.31 12.65
C PRO A 462 12.14 4.60 13.94
N LEU A 463 12.78 5.32 14.86
CA LEU A 463 13.24 4.78 16.15
C LEU A 463 12.30 5.13 17.31
N ASN A 464 11.20 5.86 17.03
CA ASN A 464 10.23 6.24 18.02
C ASN A 464 9.12 5.18 18.12
N GLY A 465 9.01 4.53 19.29
CA GLY A 465 7.98 3.51 19.53
C GLY A 465 6.55 4.04 19.47
N VAL A 466 6.32 5.32 19.75
CA VAL A 466 5.02 5.98 19.55
C VAL A 466 4.73 6.12 18.06
N CYS A 467 5.75 6.41 17.24
CA CYS A 467 5.61 6.49 15.79
C CYS A 467 5.33 5.12 15.17
N ALA A 468 6.03 4.08 15.64
CA ALA A 468 5.76 2.69 15.25
C ALA A 468 4.30 2.30 15.55
N LEU A 469 3.80 2.67 16.73
CA LEU A 469 2.40 2.45 17.09
C LEU A 469 1.43 3.27 16.23
N HIS A 470 1.74 4.54 15.96
CA HIS A 470 0.93 5.40 15.10
C HIS A 470 0.70 4.73 13.74
N HIS A 471 1.78 4.34 13.05
CA HIS A 471 1.69 3.65 11.76
C HIS A 471 1.03 2.27 11.86
N TYR A 472 1.30 1.49 12.92
CA TYR A 472 0.57 0.24 13.14
C TYR A 472 -0.94 0.48 13.23
N CYS A 473 -1.37 1.49 13.97
CA CYS A 473 -2.78 1.83 14.11
C CYS A 473 -3.38 2.37 12.81
N THR A 474 -2.69 3.20 12.03
CA THR A 474 -3.23 3.69 10.75
C THR A 474 -3.33 2.57 9.71
N VAL A 475 -2.35 1.67 9.66
CA VAL A 475 -2.35 0.51 8.76
C VAL A 475 -3.47 -0.49 9.09
N THR A 476 -3.76 -0.68 10.39
CA THR A 476 -4.67 -1.75 10.85
C THR A 476 -6.06 -1.27 11.28
N ARG A 477 -6.28 0.04 11.47
CA ARG A 477 -7.54 0.63 11.96
C ARG A 477 -8.00 1.78 11.07
N LEU A 478 -8.72 1.41 10.01
CA LEU A 478 -9.25 2.34 9.01
C LEU A 478 -10.47 3.16 9.48
N ASN A 479 -11.04 2.86 10.64
CA ASN A 479 -12.09 3.67 11.24
C ASN A 479 -11.47 4.65 12.25
N VAL A 480 -11.84 5.93 12.21
CA VAL A 480 -11.24 6.98 13.03
C VAL A 480 -11.35 6.67 14.54
N ASN A 481 -12.48 6.13 14.99
CA ASN A 481 -12.66 5.79 16.40
C ASN A 481 -11.82 4.59 16.82
N LEU A 482 -11.73 3.57 15.97
CA LEU A 482 -10.88 2.39 16.22
C LEU A 482 -9.40 2.76 16.19
N PHE A 483 -8.98 3.67 15.31
CA PHE A 483 -7.64 4.24 15.29
C PHE A 483 -7.32 4.93 16.63
N LYS A 484 -8.20 5.84 17.08
CA LYS A 484 -8.04 6.53 18.37
C LYS A 484 -7.94 5.57 19.55
N GLN A 485 -8.76 4.51 19.57
CA GLN A 485 -8.71 3.48 20.61
C GLN A 485 -7.40 2.68 20.57
N CYS A 486 -6.94 2.29 19.37
CA CYS A 486 -5.66 1.62 19.17
C CYS A 486 -4.50 2.48 19.69
N TYR A 487 -4.46 3.75 19.30
CA TYR A 487 -3.41 4.66 19.69
C TYR A 487 -3.43 4.96 21.20
N ALA A 488 -4.63 5.11 21.80
CA ALA A 488 -4.80 5.34 23.23
C ALA A 488 -4.42 4.14 24.10
N SER A 489 -4.42 2.91 23.57
CA SER A 489 -4.06 1.70 24.33
C SER A 489 -2.61 1.75 24.87
N TYR A 490 -1.74 2.57 24.28
CA TYR A 490 -0.36 2.82 24.72
C TYR A 490 -0.21 3.95 25.76
N ALA A 491 -1.20 4.83 25.86
CA ALA A 491 -1.25 5.84 26.93
C ALA A 491 -1.52 5.21 28.31
N TYR A 492 -2.25 4.09 28.37
CA TYR A 492 -2.56 3.38 29.62
C TYR A 492 -1.32 2.81 30.35
N PRO A 493 -0.35 2.16 29.67
CA PRO A 493 0.92 1.76 30.27
C PRO A 493 1.78 2.93 30.80
N LEU A 494 1.70 4.11 30.19
CA LEU A 494 2.43 5.31 30.64
C LEU A 494 1.72 6.01 31.81
N ALA A 495 0.38 6.08 31.79
CA ALA A 495 -0.41 6.63 32.89
C ALA A 495 -0.39 5.73 34.14
N SER A 496 -0.37 4.40 33.97
CA SER A 496 -0.26 3.44 35.09
C SER A 496 1.15 3.37 35.70
N ARG A 497 2.18 3.84 34.98
CA ARG A 497 3.54 4.03 35.53
C ARG A 497 3.75 5.42 36.15
N GLY A 498 2.81 6.34 35.95
CA GLY A 498 2.87 7.73 36.44
C GLY A 498 2.44 7.96 37.89
N THR A 499 2.01 6.94 38.62
CA THR A 499 1.52 7.08 40.00
C THR A 499 2.07 6.01 40.95
N SER A 500 3.40 5.88 41.07
CA SER A 500 3.98 5.11 42.19
C SER A 500 5.43 5.45 42.58
N THR A 501 5.91 6.66 42.30
CA THR A 501 7.28 7.07 42.69
C THR A 501 7.33 8.16 43.76
N THR A 502 6.20 8.80 44.11
CA THR A 502 6.14 9.80 45.18
C THR A 502 5.81 9.22 46.56
N TYR A 503 5.17 8.06 46.68
CA TYR A 503 4.90 7.46 47.99
C TYR A 503 6.06 6.62 48.54
N ARG A 504 6.88 5.97 47.70
CA ARG A 504 8.01 5.14 48.18
C ARG A 504 9.21 5.96 48.69
N SER A 505 9.46 7.14 48.12
CA SER A 505 10.54 8.04 48.53
C SER A 505 10.23 8.74 49.87
N LEU A 506 8.97 9.10 50.11
CA LEU A 506 8.53 9.63 51.41
C LEU A 506 8.61 8.56 52.51
N SER A 507 8.27 7.30 52.24
CA SER A 507 8.37 6.23 53.26
C SER A 507 9.80 5.93 53.68
N LEU A 508 10.76 5.89 52.75
CA LEU A 508 12.17 5.61 53.06
C LEU A 508 12.82 6.74 53.86
N VAL A 509 12.51 8.00 53.56
CA VAL A 509 13.02 9.16 54.30
C VAL A 509 12.47 9.19 55.73
N HIS A 510 11.19 8.85 55.93
CA HIS A 510 10.60 8.76 57.28
C HIS A 510 11.17 7.60 58.08
N ILE A 511 11.41 6.44 57.46
CA ILE A 511 12.05 5.29 58.11
C ILE A 511 13.51 5.61 58.48
N LEU A 512 14.26 6.28 57.61
CA LEU A 512 15.63 6.72 57.90
C LEU A 512 15.69 7.77 59.01
N LEU A 513 14.78 8.75 59.02
CA LEU A 513 14.65 9.73 60.12
C LEU A 513 14.27 9.05 61.44
N PHE A 514 13.37 8.07 61.42
CA PHE A 514 12.97 7.33 62.61
C PHE A 514 14.12 6.47 63.16
N LEU A 515 14.87 5.79 62.28
CA LEU A 515 16.07 5.03 62.66
C LEU A 515 17.18 5.94 63.19
N LEU A 516 17.35 7.14 62.63
CA LEU A 516 18.33 8.12 63.10
C LEU A 516 17.95 8.68 64.49
N LEU A 517 16.66 8.94 64.72
CA LEU A 517 16.13 9.37 66.03
C LEU A 517 16.25 8.26 67.09
N LEU A 518 16.02 7.00 66.71
CA LEU A 518 16.27 5.85 67.58
C LEU A 518 17.76 5.68 67.89
N PHE A 519 18.63 5.90 66.92
CA PHE A 519 20.09 5.81 67.11
C PHE A 519 20.61 6.92 68.02
N VAL A 520 20.10 8.15 67.89
CA VAL A 520 20.45 9.26 68.78
C VAL A 520 19.94 9.00 70.21
N ASN A 521 18.73 8.46 70.38
CA ASN A 521 18.22 8.05 71.70
C ASN A 521 19.04 6.91 72.31
N LEU A 522 19.48 5.93 71.50
CA LEU A 522 20.33 4.82 71.96
C LEU A 522 21.74 5.28 72.34
N LEU A 523 22.27 6.33 71.70
CA LEU A 523 23.55 6.94 72.07
C LEU A 523 23.43 7.81 73.33
N GLN A 524 22.32 8.51 73.54
CA GLN A 524 22.07 9.27 74.77
C GLN A 524 21.80 8.38 75.99
N ASN A 525 21.29 7.16 75.80
CA ASN A 525 21.04 6.21 76.89
C ASN A 525 22.19 5.24 77.20
N ARG A 526 23.35 5.35 76.53
CA ARG A 526 24.52 4.46 76.74
C ARG A 526 25.45 4.85 77.90
N SER A 527 25.06 5.81 78.75
CA SER A 527 25.79 6.16 79.97
C SER A 527 25.41 5.34 81.22
N TYR A 528 24.58 4.29 81.08
CA TYR A 528 24.29 3.37 82.18
C TYR A 528 24.48 1.93 81.70
N MET A 529 25.70 1.42 81.84
CA MET A 529 26.06 0.02 81.62
C MET A 529 25.96 -0.76 82.94
N TRP A 530 26.00 -2.10 82.83
CA TRP A 530 25.96 -3.17 83.85
C TRP A 530 24.53 -3.67 84.12
N VAL A 531 24.14 -4.91 83.77
CA VAL A 531 24.52 -6.16 84.45
C VAL A 531 23.92 -7.40 83.70
N LEU A 532 24.75 -8.44 83.49
CA LEU A 532 24.53 -9.92 83.42
C LEU A 532 23.73 -10.68 82.31
N HIS A 533 24.43 -11.72 81.82
CA HIS A 533 24.10 -13.15 81.51
C HIS A 533 23.31 -13.61 80.27
N ASP A 534 24.01 -14.44 79.47
CA ASP A 534 23.71 -15.73 78.82
C ASP A 534 22.26 -16.19 78.56
N SER A 535 22.00 -16.65 77.32
CA SER A 535 21.59 -18.05 76.98
C SER A 535 21.01 -18.20 75.55
N HIS A 536 21.69 -19.02 74.73
CA HIS A 536 21.24 -20.17 73.92
C HIS A 536 19.94 -20.23 73.04
N ILE A 537 20.09 -20.99 71.91
CA ILE A 537 19.12 -21.75 71.05
C ILE A 537 18.63 -21.02 69.77
N VAL A 538 19.05 -21.33 68.52
CA VAL A 538 19.02 -22.54 67.61
C VAL A 538 17.59 -22.87 67.11
N PHE A 539 17.23 -22.76 65.82
CA PHE A 539 17.31 -23.70 64.66
C PHE A 539 16.70 -22.96 63.44
N GLY A 540 16.94 -23.24 62.14
CA GLY A 540 17.41 -24.43 61.44
C GLY A 540 16.57 -24.58 60.15
N VAL A 541 17.23 -24.47 59.00
CA VAL A 541 16.68 -24.58 57.63
C VAL A 541 16.68 -26.04 57.17
N PHE A 542 15.69 -26.49 56.40
CA PHE A 542 15.87 -27.63 55.49
C PHE A 542 15.32 -27.37 54.08
N LYS A 543 16.23 -27.54 53.12
CA LYS A 543 16.02 -27.80 51.69
C LYS A 543 15.55 -29.25 51.53
N ASP A 544 14.82 -29.54 50.46
CA ASP A 544 15.23 -30.61 49.53
C ASP A 544 14.57 -30.46 48.15
N LYS A 545 15.37 -30.72 47.12
CA LYS A 545 15.02 -30.89 45.71
C LYS A 545 15.15 -32.38 45.39
N CYS A 546 14.29 -32.92 44.52
CA CYS A 546 14.71 -33.84 43.47
C CYS A 546 13.64 -33.96 42.36
N GLU A 547 14.14 -34.05 41.14
CA GLU A 547 13.48 -34.11 39.82
C GLU A 547 12.85 -35.49 39.51
N TYR A 548 11.89 -35.59 38.58
CA TYR A 548 12.13 -35.97 37.16
C TYR A 548 10.82 -36.02 36.32
N ARG A 549 11.02 -35.92 34.99
CA ARG A 549 10.11 -35.58 33.86
C ARG A 549 8.96 -36.57 33.53
N PRO A 550 7.95 -36.12 32.74
CA PRO A 550 6.94 -36.97 32.12
C PRO A 550 7.05 -37.11 30.58
N THR A 551 6.63 -38.28 30.09
CA THR A 551 5.99 -38.63 28.80
C THR A 551 5.08 -39.82 29.15
N GLU A 552 3.83 -39.97 28.72
CA GLU A 552 3.13 -39.61 27.48
C GLU A 552 1.87 -38.77 27.69
#